data_AF-A0A8J3MDG4-F1
#
_entry.id   AF-A0A8J3MDG4-F1
#
_cell.length_a   1.000
_cell.length_b   1.000
_cell.length_c   1.000
_cell.angle_alpha   90.00
_cell.angle_beta   90.00
_cell.angle_gamma   90.00
#
_symmetry.space_group_name_H-M   'P 1'
#
loop_
_entity.id
_entity.type
_entity.pdbx_description
1 polymer ?
#
loop_
_entity_poly.entity_id
_entity_poly.type
_entity_poly.pdbx_seq_one_letter_code
_entity_poly.pdbx_strand_id
1 'polypeptide(L)'
;MTIRLTFAAAALAAMTALPAAANAPVTKEEACGYEAQVMAAVQKARLDKVAQDKVAEHLVASSHAWPEQYNAAIPGMVDYIYQMKRRDLKANDFGAIWNQQCIDMWDQRQQMIKQLNN
;
A
#
# COMPACT_ATOMS: atom_id res chain seq x y z
N MET A 1 -15.57 -14.93 -20.29
CA MET A 1 -14.30 -14.25 -19.90
C MET A 1 -14.54 -13.57 -18.56
N THR A 2 -14.49 -14.35 -17.48
CA THR A 2 -14.82 -13.97 -16.09
C THR A 2 -13.54 -13.62 -15.34
N ILE A 3 -12.92 -12.49 -15.72
CA ILE A 3 -11.79 -11.90 -15.00
C ILE A 3 -12.13 -10.43 -14.75
N ARG A 4 -13.07 -10.13 -13.85
CA ARG A 4 -13.38 -8.74 -13.45
C ARG A 4 -13.73 -8.53 -11.98
N LEU A 5 -13.88 -9.56 -11.15
CA LEU A 5 -14.32 -9.41 -9.74
C LEU A 5 -13.28 -9.75 -8.66
N THR A 6 -12.17 -10.39 -9.00
CA THR A 6 -11.15 -10.79 -8.00
C THR A 6 -10.07 -9.72 -7.74
N PHE A 7 -9.82 -8.80 -8.68
CA PHE A 7 -8.82 -7.73 -8.51
C PHE A 7 -9.22 -6.67 -7.48
N ALA A 8 -10.53 -6.38 -7.36
CA ALA A 8 -11.01 -5.38 -6.41
C ALA A 8 -10.92 -5.84 -4.95
N ALA A 9 -11.09 -7.14 -4.69
CA ALA A 9 -11.08 -7.68 -3.33
C ALA A 9 -9.68 -7.71 -2.70
N ALA A 10 -8.64 -8.04 -3.49
CA ALA A 10 -7.26 -8.07 -2.99
C ALA A 10 -6.71 -6.66 -2.70
N ALA A 11 -7.05 -5.67 -3.54
CA ALA A 11 -6.67 -4.28 -3.31
C ALA A 11 -7.36 -3.69 -2.07
N LEU A 12 -8.63 -4.02 -1.85
CA LEU A 12 -9.40 -3.56 -0.69
C LEU A 12 -8.91 -4.20 0.62
N ALA A 13 -8.54 -5.49 0.60
CA ALA A 13 -7.99 -6.19 1.76
C ALA A 13 -6.60 -5.64 2.18
N ALA A 14 -5.75 -5.28 1.21
CA ALA A 14 -4.48 -4.61 1.48
C ALA A 14 -4.71 -3.23 2.14
N MET A 15 -5.74 -2.51 1.72
CA MET A 15 -6.13 -1.22 2.29
C MET A 15 -6.70 -1.30 3.72
N THR A 16 -7.26 -2.45 4.14
CA THR A 16 -7.75 -2.64 5.52
C THR A 16 -6.67 -3.06 6.52
N ALA A 17 -5.56 -3.62 6.05
CA ALA A 17 -4.43 -4.03 6.91
C ALA A 17 -3.53 -2.86 7.31
N LEU A 18 -3.68 -1.72 6.62
CA LEU A 18 -3.05 -0.48 6.97
C LEU A 18 -3.66 0.09 8.25
N PRO A 19 -2.84 0.68 9.14
CA PRO A 19 -3.40 1.34 10.31
C PRO A 19 -4.41 2.36 9.80
N ALA A 20 -5.67 2.20 10.21
CA ALA A 20 -6.53 3.37 10.29
C ALA A 20 -5.71 4.45 11.00
N ALA A 21 -5.90 5.72 10.66
CA ALA A 21 -5.47 6.82 11.53
C ALA A 21 -6.17 6.78 12.92
N ALA A 22 -6.54 5.60 13.42
CA ALA A 22 -7.17 5.34 14.69
C ALA A 22 -6.25 5.61 15.89
N ASN A 23 -4.92 5.67 15.69
CA ASN A 23 -3.97 5.70 16.82
C ASN A 23 -2.90 6.82 16.76
N ALA A 24 -2.88 7.67 15.74
CA ALA A 24 -1.95 8.80 15.65
C ALA A 24 -2.65 10.08 15.18
N PRO A 25 -2.26 11.28 15.65
CA PRO A 25 -2.83 12.56 15.22
C PRO A 25 -2.30 12.97 13.83
N VAL A 26 -2.35 12.06 12.87
CA VAL A 26 -1.96 12.32 11.48
C VAL A 26 -3.19 12.68 10.67
N THR A 27 -3.06 13.68 9.82
CA THR A 27 -4.10 14.04 8.85
C THR A 27 -4.31 12.91 7.84
N LYS A 28 -5.46 12.93 7.17
CA LYS A 28 -5.76 12.04 6.04
C LYS A 28 -4.65 12.09 4.99
N GLU A 29 -4.20 13.30 4.66
CA GLU A 29 -3.19 13.58 3.65
C GLU A 29 -1.83 13.00 4.05
N GLU A 30 -1.44 13.15 5.33
CA GLU A 30 -0.20 12.57 5.85
C GLU A 30 -0.26 11.04 5.86
N ALA A 31 -1.37 10.45 6.32
CA ALA A 31 -1.54 9.01 6.35
C ALA A 31 -1.44 8.41 4.94
N CYS A 32 -2.24 8.93 3.99
CA CYS A 32 -2.18 8.50 2.59
C CYS A 32 -0.81 8.76 1.95
N GLY A 33 -0.15 9.85 2.33
CA GLY A 33 1.22 10.16 1.92
C GLY A 33 2.23 9.10 2.37
N TYR A 34 2.13 8.61 3.61
CA TYR A 34 3.01 7.54 4.10
C TYR A 34 2.72 6.21 3.40
N GLU A 35 1.45 5.83 3.20
CA GLU A 35 1.11 4.62 2.43
C GLU A 35 1.66 4.68 1.00
N ALA A 36 1.55 5.86 0.37
CA ALA A 36 2.06 6.11 -0.97
C ALA A 36 3.59 5.98 -1.05
N GLN A 37 4.31 6.44 -0.03
CA GLN A 37 5.77 6.27 0.04
C GLN A 37 6.15 4.78 0.15
N VAL A 38 5.43 4.01 0.97
CA VAL A 38 5.65 2.55 1.06
C VAL A 38 5.40 1.89 -0.30
N MET A 39 4.29 2.22 -0.97
CA MET A 39 3.95 1.68 -2.29
C MET A 39 5.02 2.01 -3.33
N ALA A 40 5.50 3.27 -3.36
CA ALA A 40 6.57 3.70 -4.25
C ALA A 40 7.89 2.95 -3.96
N ALA A 41 8.24 2.73 -2.69
CA ALA A 41 9.43 1.99 -2.30
C ALA A 41 9.36 0.51 -2.74
N VAL A 42 8.19 -0.13 -2.60
CA VAL A 42 7.96 -1.50 -3.08
C VAL A 42 8.04 -1.57 -4.61
N GLN A 43 7.42 -0.61 -5.32
CA GLN A 43 7.54 -0.46 -6.77
C GLN A 43 9.01 -0.35 -7.19
N LYS A 44 9.78 0.51 -6.53
CA LYS A 44 11.21 0.68 -6.78
C LYS A 44 11.98 -0.62 -6.55
N ALA A 45 11.78 -1.31 -5.43
CA ALA A 45 12.42 -2.59 -5.14
C ALA A 45 12.15 -3.63 -6.25
N ARG A 46 10.91 -3.69 -6.75
CA ARG A 46 10.55 -4.55 -7.88
C ARG A 46 11.31 -4.16 -9.15
N LEU A 47 11.38 -2.87 -9.47
CA LEU A 47 12.12 -2.37 -10.63
C LEU A 47 13.64 -2.59 -10.51
N ASP A 48 14.18 -2.55 -9.29
CA ASP A 48 15.59 -2.81 -8.98
C ASP A 48 15.93 -4.31 -8.90
N LYS A 49 14.94 -5.18 -9.15
CA LYS A 49 15.08 -6.64 -9.17
C LYS A 49 15.38 -7.27 -7.80
N VAL A 50 14.94 -6.64 -6.71
CA VAL A 50 14.95 -7.28 -5.39
C VAL A 50 14.02 -8.50 -5.43
N ALA A 51 14.43 -9.63 -4.84
CA ALA A 51 13.59 -10.83 -4.76
C ALA A 51 12.37 -10.58 -3.87
N GLN A 52 11.20 -11.16 -4.20
CA GLN A 52 9.92 -10.84 -3.53
C GLN A 52 9.98 -11.05 -2.02
N ASP A 53 10.50 -12.21 -1.63
CA ASP A 53 10.71 -12.65 -0.25
C ASP A 53 11.72 -11.79 0.52
N LYS A 54 12.55 -11.01 -0.20
CA LYS A 54 13.55 -10.11 0.37
C LYS A 54 13.13 -8.65 0.43
N VAL A 55 12.01 -8.26 -0.16
CA VAL A 55 11.59 -6.84 -0.18
C VAL A 55 11.28 -6.33 1.21
N ALA A 56 10.53 -7.08 2.02
CA ALA A 56 10.18 -6.64 3.37
C ALA A 56 11.43 -6.41 4.23
N GLU A 57 12.36 -7.36 4.22
CA GLU A 57 13.66 -7.25 4.89
C GLU A 57 14.46 -6.03 4.37
N HIS A 58 14.54 -5.87 3.04
CA HIS A 58 15.26 -4.78 2.39
C HIS A 58 14.70 -3.40 2.75
N LEU A 59 13.38 -3.27 2.82
CA LEU A 59 12.72 -2.01 3.14
C LEU A 59 12.78 -1.72 4.64
N VAL A 60 12.59 -2.70 5.52
CA VAL A 60 12.69 -2.47 6.98
C VAL A 60 14.12 -2.12 7.40
N ALA A 61 15.14 -2.68 6.73
CA ALA A 61 16.55 -2.37 7.01
C ALA A 61 17.00 -0.98 6.51
N SER A 62 16.19 -0.30 5.69
CA SER A 62 16.49 1.02 5.16
C SER A 62 15.82 2.11 5.99
N SER A 63 16.53 3.22 6.24
CA SER A 63 15.92 4.40 6.87
C SER A 63 14.94 5.05 5.90
N HIS A 64 13.70 5.24 6.35
CA HIS A 64 12.62 5.78 5.54
C HIS A 64 11.98 6.99 6.22
N ALA A 65 11.31 7.83 5.42
CA ALA A 65 10.64 9.03 5.89
C ALA A 65 9.27 8.77 6.55
N TRP A 66 8.72 7.56 6.42
CA TRP A 66 7.44 7.20 7.03
C TRP A 66 7.62 6.59 8.44
N PRO A 67 6.64 6.76 9.34
CA PRO A 67 6.63 6.13 10.66
C PRO A 67 6.57 4.59 10.59
N GLU A 68 7.21 3.90 11.54
CA GLU A 68 7.38 2.43 11.54
C GLU A 68 6.07 1.64 11.42
N GLN A 69 4.95 2.14 11.96
CA GLN A 69 3.67 1.44 11.87
C GLN A 69 3.18 1.20 10.43
N TYR A 70 3.66 1.99 9.46
CA TYR A 70 3.32 1.79 8.04
C TYR A 70 4.09 0.62 7.42
N ASN A 71 5.11 0.07 8.09
CA ASN A 71 5.78 -1.15 7.64
C ASN A 71 4.83 -2.36 7.62
N ALA A 72 3.75 -2.34 8.41
CA ALA A 72 2.72 -3.37 8.39
C ALA A 72 2.04 -3.52 7.02
N ALA A 73 2.07 -2.48 6.18
CA ALA A 73 1.51 -2.49 4.84
C ALA A 73 2.40 -3.24 3.82
N ILE A 74 3.70 -3.34 4.10
CA ILE A 74 4.70 -3.80 3.13
C ILE A 74 4.34 -5.18 2.56
N PRO A 75 4.00 -6.21 3.35
CA PRO A 75 3.70 -7.54 2.80
C PRO A 75 2.57 -7.51 1.76
N GLY A 76 1.46 -6.82 2.08
CA GLY A 76 0.32 -6.71 1.17
C GLY A 76 0.64 -5.93 -0.11
N MET A 77 1.41 -4.83 0.02
CA MET A 77 1.86 -4.05 -1.14
C MET A 77 2.87 -4.81 -2.01
N VAL A 78 3.75 -5.61 -1.41
CA VAL A 78 4.68 -6.50 -2.11
C VAL A 78 3.91 -7.51 -2.95
N ASP A 79 2.94 -8.19 -2.35
CA ASP A 79 2.11 -9.17 -3.06
C ASP A 79 1.38 -8.54 -4.24
N TYR A 80 0.84 -7.32 -4.08
CA TYR A 80 0.19 -6.60 -5.17
C TYR A 80 1.16 -6.21 -6.29
N ILE A 81 2.27 -5.54 -5.98
CA ILE A 81 3.22 -5.03 -6.98
C ILE A 81 3.93 -6.17 -7.72
N TYR A 82 4.26 -7.27 -7.04
CA TYR A 82 5.00 -8.37 -7.66
C TYR A 82 4.17 -9.18 -8.66
N GLN A 83 2.84 -9.12 -8.58
CA GLN A 83 1.91 -9.66 -9.57
C GLN A 83 1.83 -8.82 -10.85
N MET A 84 2.29 -7.57 -10.82
CA MET A 84 2.20 -6.67 -11.97
C MET A 84 3.35 -6.88 -12.96
N LYS A 85 3.08 -6.61 -14.25
CA LYS A 85 4.13 -6.63 -15.26
C LYS A 85 5.06 -5.44 -15.04
N ARG A 86 6.37 -5.69 -15.06
CA ARG A 86 7.40 -4.65 -14.90
C ARG A 86 7.26 -3.48 -15.87
N ARG A 87 6.73 -3.71 -17.08
CA ARG A 87 6.50 -2.63 -18.06
C ARG A 87 5.42 -1.65 -17.56
N ASP A 88 4.38 -2.17 -16.91
CA ASP A 88 3.27 -1.37 -16.39
C ASP A 88 3.76 -0.59 -15.16
N LEU A 89 4.60 -1.21 -14.32
CA LEU A 89 5.29 -0.54 -13.22
C LEU A 89 6.27 0.56 -13.67
N LYS A 90 6.79 0.53 -14.90
CA LYS A 90 7.64 1.63 -15.42
C LYS A 90 6.83 2.78 -15.99
N ALA A 91 5.63 2.49 -16.47
CA ALA A 91 4.76 3.45 -17.15
C ALA A 91 3.89 4.27 -16.18
N ASN A 92 3.80 3.85 -14.92
CA ASN A 92 2.89 4.44 -13.94
C ASN A 92 3.62 4.71 -12.62
N ASP A 93 3.18 5.73 -11.89
CA ASP A 93 3.61 6.01 -10.52
C ASP A 93 2.59 5.39 -9.55
N PHE A 94 2.92 4.22 -8.98
CA PHE A 94 2.01 3.53 -8.07
C PHE A 94 1.93 4.20 -6.71
N GLY A 95 2.93 4.99 -6.31
CA GLY A 95 2.84 5.83 -5.12
C GLY A 95 1.76 6.90 -5.30
N ALA A 96 1.81 7.64 -6.40
CA ALA A 96 0.82 8.67 -6.71
C ALA A 96 -0.60 8.10 -6.88
N ILE A 97 -0.73 6.98 -7.62
CA ILE A 97 -2.02 6.29 -7.79
C ILE A 97 -2.57 5.84 -6.44
N TRP A 98 -1.74 5.25 -5.58
CA TRP A 98 -2.19 4.79 -4.26
C TRP A 98 -2.60 5.95 -3.37
N ASN A 99 -1.87 7.07 -3.40
CA ASN A 99 -2.22 8.26 -2.65
C ASN A 99 -3.63 8.76 -3.02
N GLN A 100 -3.86 8.94 -4.33
CA GLN A 100 -5.16 9.40 -4.83
C GLN A 100 -6.28 8.46 -4.42
N GLN A 101 -6.09 7.14 -4.59
CA GLN A 101 -7.08 6.15 -4.18
C GLN A 101 -7.33 6.14 -2.67
N CYS A 102 -6.28 6.29 -1.86
CA CYS A 102 -6.40 6.39 -0.41
C CYS A 102 -7.24 7.60 -0.01
N ILE A 103 -6.98 8.76 -0.64
CA ILE A 103 -7.73 9.99 -0.39
C ILE A 103 -9.19 9.82 -0.80
N ASP A 104 -9.46 9.28 -1.99
CA ASP A 104 -10.81 9.13 -2.53
C ASP A 104 -11.65 8.14 -1.72
N MET A 105 -11.01 7.08 -1.21
CA MET A 105 -11.67 6.00 -0.47
C MET A 105 -11.58 6.14 1.05
N TRP A 106 -11.02 7.25 1.56
CA TRP A 106 -10.71 7.41 2.98
C TRP A 106 -11.90 7.15 3.88
N ASP A 107 -13.01 7.85 3.65
CA ASP A 107 -14.20 7.77 4.50
C ASP A 107 -14.81 6.36 4.48
N GLN A 108 -14.87 5.74 3.30
CA GLN A 108 -15.34 4.36 3.15
C GLN A 108 -14.44 3.38 3.93
N ARG A 109 -13.11 3.56 3.87
CA ARG A 109 -12.15 2.72 4.60
C ARG A 109 -12.33 2.87 6.11
N GLN A 110 -12.46 4.09 6.62
CA GLN A 110 -12.66 4.33 8.06
C GLN A 110 -13.98 3.72 8.56
N GLN A 111 -15.06 3.83 7.77
CA GLN A 111 -16.34 3.20 8.10
C GLN A 111 -16.21 1.68 8.21
N MET A 112 -15.50 1.05 7.28
CA MET A 112 -15.27 -0.40 7.29
C MET A 112 -14.47 -0.82 8.52
N ILE A 113 -13.40 -0.12 8.86
CA ILE A 113 -12.57 -0.44 10.03
C ILE A 113 -13.39 -0.32 11.32
N LYS A 114 -14.26 0.70 11.41
CA LYS A 114 -15.18 0.84 12.54
C LYS A 114 -16.15 -0.34 12.66
N GLN A 115 -16.65 -0.88 11.55
CA GLN A 115 -17.54 -2.05 11.56
C GLN A 115 -16.83 -3.33 12.01
N LEU A 116 -15.55 -3.49 11.68
CA LEU A 116 -14.78 -4.68 12.06
C LEU A 116 -14.38 -4.70 13.55
N ASN A 117 -14.35 -3.52 14.18
CA ASN A 117 -13.98 -3.34 15.59
C ASN A 117 -15.20 -3.20 16.53
N ASN A 118 -16.42 -3.31 15.98
CA ASN A 118 -17.69 -3.32 16.72
C ASN A 118 -18.25 -4.74 16.86
#